data_AF-A0A962CAK0-F1
#
_entry.id   AF-A0A962CAK0-F1
#
_cell.length_a   1.000
_cell.length_b   1.000
_cell.length_c   1.000
_cell.angle_alpha   90.00
_cell.angle_beta   90.00
_cell.angle_gamma   90.00
#
_symmetry.space_group_name_H-M   'P 1'
#
loop_
_entity.id
_entity.type
_entity.pdbx_description
1 polymer ?
#
loop_
_entity_poly.entity_id
_entity_poly.type
_entity_poly.pdbx_seq_one_letter_code
_entity_poly.pdbx_strand_id
1 'polypeptide(L)' 'MLVLRPGAVVTVTASAAARLIVLGGEPLDGPRFVWWNFVSASRDRIEKAKQDWMEGRFAKVPGETEFIPLPEH' A
#
# COMPACT_ATOMS: atom_id res chain seq x y z
N MET A 1 -8.47 -15.18 -5.26
CA MET A 1 -7.21 -14.50 -5.63
C MET A 1 -6.26 -15.56 -6.16
N LEU A 2 -5.68 -15.35 -7.34
CA LEU A 2 -4.71 -16.26 -7.95
C LEU A 2 -3.36 -15.54 -8.03
N VAL A 3 -2.26 -16.19 -7.63
CA VAL A 3 -0.90 -15.65 -7.75
C VAL A 3 -0.16 -16.40 -8.84
N LEU A 4 0.32 -15.67 -9.84
CA LEU A 4 1.04 -16.23 -10.98
C LEU A 4 2.55 -16.19 -10.71
N ARG A 5 3.24 -17.30 -11.00
CA ARG A 5 4.71 -17.32 -11.00
C ARG A 5 5.24 -16.56 -12.22
N PRO A 6 6.42 -15.95 -12.15
CA PRO A 6 7.05 -15.34 -13.31
C PRO A 6 7.11 -16.31 -14.49
N GLY A 7 6.72 -15.85 -15.69
CA GLY A 7 6.71 -16.66 -16.91
C GLY A 7 5.59 -17.70 -17.03
N ALA A 8 4.68 -17.80 -16.05
CA ALA A 8 3.55 -18.72 -16.15
C ALA A 8 2.57 -18.26 -17.24
N VAL A 9 2.27 -19.17 -18.18
CA VAL A 9 1.19 -19.00 -19.14
C VAL A 9 -0.09 -19.50 -18.49
N VAL A 10 -1.10 -18.64 -18.38
CA VAL A 10 -2.39 -18.96 -17.75
C VAL A 10 -3.54 -18.56 -18.65
N THR A 11 -4.52 -19.46 -18.76
CA THR A 11 -5.78 -19.23 -19.45
C THR A 11 -6.88 -18.98 -18.42
N VAL A 12 -7.64 -17.89 -18.60
CA VAL A 12 -8.83 -17.59 -17.79
C VAL A 12 -10.07 -17.69 -18.67
N THR A 13 -11.02 -18.52 -18.28
CA THR A 13 -12.30 -18.71 -18.99
C THR A 13 -13.47 -18.36 -18.08
N ALA A 14 -14.51 -17.74 -18.63
CA ALA A 14 -15.75 -17.45 -17.92
C ALA A 14 -16.94 -18.05 -18.68
N SER A 15 -17.89 -18.65 -17.96
CA SER A 15 -19.13 -19.20 -18.52
C SER A 15 -20.25 -18.17 -18.69
N ALA A 16 -20.03 -16.95 -18.20
CA ALA A 16 -20.94 -15.81 -18.27
C ALA A 16 -20.13 -14.50 -18.22
N ALA A 17 -20.81 -13.35 -18.24
CA ALA A 17 -20.17 -12.04 -18.14
C ALA A 17 -19.35 -11.94 -16.83
N ALA A 18 -18.08 -11.53 -16.95
CA ALA A 18 -17.15 -11.41 -15.83
C ALA A 18 -16.40 -10.09 -15.89
N ARG A 19 -16.05 -9.56 -14.71
CA ARG A 19 -15.16 -8.41 -14.54
C ARG A 19 -13.93 -8.83 -13.75
N LEU A 20 -12.76 -8.59 -14.33
CA LEU A 20 -11.48 -9.05 -13.78
C LEU A 20 -10.48 -7.89 -13.76
N ILE A 21 -9.52 -7.95 -12.85
CA ILE A 21 -8.35 -7.07 -12.81
C ILE A 21 -7.11 -7.97 -12.78
N VAL A 22 -6.14 -7.65 -13.64
CA VAL A 22 -4.82 -8.28 -13.63
C VAL A 22 -3.81 -7.22 -13.20
N LEU A 23 -3.12 -7.48 -12.09
CA LEU A 23 -2.07 -6.64 -11.56
C LEU A 23 -0.75 -7.41 -11.65
N GLY A 24 0.29 -6.78 -12.17
CA GLY A 24 1.60 -7.38 -12.33
C GLY A 24 2.67 -6.31 -12.51
N GLY A 25 3.93 -6.72 -12.34
CA GLY A 25 5.09 -5.84 -12.43
C GLY A 25 6.35 -6.59 -12.02
N GLU A 26 7.50 -5.95 -12.22
CA GLU A 26 8.77 -6.45 -11.72
C GLU A 26 8.75 -6.51 -10.18
N PRO A 27 9.36 -7.53 -9.55
CA PRO A 27 9.54 -7.53 -8.10
C PRO A 27 10.27 -6.28 -7.64
N LEU A 28 9.88 -5.75 -6.47
CA LEU A 28 10.61 -4.65 -5.86
C LEU A 28 12.05 -5.07 -5.52
N ASP A 29 12.98 -4.11 -5.51
CA ASP A 29 14.41 -4.32 -5.20
C ASP A 29 14.68 -4.88 -3.78
N GLY A 30 13.65 -5.07 -2.96
CA GLY A 30 13.77 -5.62 -1.62
C GLY A 30 12.48 -5.50 -0.81
N PRO A 31 12.50 -5.90 0.47
CA PRO A 31 11.34 -5.84 1.34
C PRO A 31 10.84 -4.39 1.51
N ARG A 32 9.55 -4.26 1.79
CA ARG A 32 8.93 -3.02 2.26
C ARG A 32 8.24 -3.30 3.58
N PHE A 33 8.43 -2.41 4.53
CA PHE A 33 7.65 -2.34 5.74
C PHE A 33 6.40 -1.52 5.43
N VAL A 34 5.24 -2.08 5.76
CA VAL A 34 3.94 -1.43 5.64
C VAL A 34 3.38 -1.33 7.05
N TRP A 35 3.04 -0.12 7.48
CA TRP A 35 2.35 0.13 8.73
C TRP A 35 1.37 1.27 8.51
N TRP A 36 0.08 1.02 8.76
CA TRP A 36 -0.98 1.97 8.45
C TRP A 36 -0.83 2.53 7.02
N ASN A 37 -0.85 3.85 6.85
CA ASN A 37 -0.68 4.54 5.56
C ASN A 37 0.80 4.76 5.15
N PHE A 38 1.77 4.18 5.87
CA PHE A 38 3.20 4.36 5.60
C PHE A 38 3.83 3.11 5.03
N VAL A 39 4.53 3.27 3.90
CA VAL A 39 5.28 2.23 3.20
C VAL A 39 6.72 2.69 2.98
N SER A 40 7.70 1.90 3.41
CA SER A 40 9.11 2.25 3.30
C SER A 40 10.01 1.01 3.34
N ALA A 41 11.21 1.09 2.75
CA ALA A 41 12.25 0.08 2.95
C ALA A 41 12.99 0.22 4.30
N SER A 42 12.79 1.32 5.03
CA SER A 42 13.40 1.62 6.33
C SER A 42 12.33 1.75 7.42
N ARG A 43 12.53 1.04 8.54
CA ARG A 43 11.70 1.14 9.75
C ARG A 43 11.82 2.51 10.41
N ASP A 44 13.02 3.06 10.50
CA ASP A 44 13.26 4.39 11.09
C ASP A 44 12.51 5.48 10.36
N ARG A 45 12.39 5.37 9.03
CA ARG A 45 11.59 6.30 8.22
C ARG A 45 10.09 6.19 8.54
N ILE A 46 9.60 5.00 8.88
CA ILE A 46 8.21 4.81 9.33
C ILE A 46 8.02 5.42 10.72
N GLU A 47 8.94 5.18 11.65
CA GLU A 47 8.85 5.78 12.99
C GLU A 47 8.89 7.31 12.94
N LYS A 48 9.75 7.87 12.08
CA LYS A 48 9.74 9.31 11.82
C LYS A 48 8.40 9.78 11.25
N ALA A 49 7.85 9.07 10.25
CA ALA A 49 6.55 9.41 9.67
C ALA A 49 5.40 9.35 10.69
N LYS A 50 5.45 8.43 11.66
CA LYS A 50 4.49 8.39 12.77
C LYS A 50 4.56 9.66 13.62
N GLN A 51 5.76 10.06 14.03
CA GLN A 51 5.95 11.29 14.80
C GLN A 51 5.52 12.52 13.99
N ASP A 52 5.91 12.58 12.72
CA ASP A 52 5.53 13.65 11.80
C ASP A 52 3.99 13.75 11.65
N TRP A 53 3.28 12.62 11.69
CA TRP A 53 1.82 12.60 11.64
C TRP A 53 1.18 13.06 12.95
N MET A 54 1.64 12.53 14.08
CA MET A 54 1.14 12.92 15.41
C MET A 54 1.35 14.42 15.69
N GLU A 55 2.48 14.97 15.24
CA GLU A 55 2.82 16.38 15.42
C GLU A 55 2.26 17.29 14.31
N GLY A 56 1.57 16.74 13.32
CA GLY A 56 0.96 17.52 12.22
C GLY A 56 1.98 18.19 11.29
N ARG A 57 3.16 17.58 11.09
CA ARG A 57 4.24 18.09 10.22
C ARG A 57 4.02 17.83 8.73
N PHE A 58 3.06 16.99 8.36
CA PHE A 58 2.63 16.84 6.97
C PHE A 58 1.87 18.09 6.50
N ALA A 59 1.94 18.36 5.19
CA ALA A 59 1.19 19.47 4.60
C ALA A 59 -0.31 19.29 4.82
N LYS A 60 -0.98 20.35 5.26
CA LYS A 60 -2.43 20.33 5.44
C LYS A 60 -3.14 20.35 4.09
N VAL A 61 -4.23 19.60 4.00
CA VAL A 61 -5.14 19.66 2.85
C VAL A 61 -6.03 20.91 3.03
N PRO A 62 -6.08 21.83 2.05
CA PRO A 62 -6.92 23.02 2.16
C PRO A 62 -8.40 22.67 2.37
N GLY A 63 -9.02 23.29 3.37
CA GLY A 63 -10.45 23.07 3.70
C GLY A 63 -10.72 21.85 4.57
N GLU A 64 -9.73 21.01 4.87
CA GLU A 64 -9.88 19.87 5.78
C GLU A 64 -9.65 20.31 7.23
N THR A 65 -10.50 19.80 8.12
CA THR A 65 -10.45 20.05 9.56
C THR A 65 -10.40 18.76 10.39
N GLU A 66 -10.73 17.62 9.78
CA GLU A 66 -10.69 16.32 10.41
C GLU A 66 -9.25 15.80 10.52
N PHE A 67 -8.98 15.05 11.59
CA PHE A 67 -7.71 14.37 11.80
C PHE A 67 -7.96 12.93 12.24
N ILE A 68 -7.36 11.98 11.51
CA ILE A 68 -7.39 10.56 11.86
C ILE A 68 -6.12 10.24 12.67
N PRO A 69 -6.23 9.95 13.98
CA PRO A 69 -5.07 9.61 14.79
C PRO A 69 -4.45 8.29 14.34
N LEU A 70 -3.19 8.08 14.73
CA LEU A 70 -2.58 6.76 14.59
C LEU A 70 -3.35 5.72 15.42
N PRO A 71 -3.44 4.47 14.94
CA PRO A 71 -4.01 3.40 15.76
C PRO A 71 -3.19 3.22 17.03
N GLU A 72 -3.90 3.01 18.13
CA GLU A 72 -3.31 2.45 19.34
C GLU A 72 -3.06 0.95 19.04
N HIS A 73 -1.87 0.43 19.36
CA HIS A 73 -1.40 -0.96 19.17
C HIS A 73 -0.56 -1.27 17.91
#